data_AF-J3D6G3-F1
#
_entry.id   AF-J3D6G3-F1
#
_cell.length_a   1.000
_cell.length_b   1.000
_cell.length_c   1.000
_cell.angle_alpha   90.00
_cell.angle_beta   90.00
_cell.angle_gamma   90.00
#
_symmetry.space_group_name_H-M   'P 1'
#
loop_
_entity.id
_entity.type
_entity.pdbx_description
1 polymer ?
#
loop_
_entity_poly.entity_id
_entity_poly.type
_entity_poly.pdbx_seq_one_letter_code
_entity_poly.pdbx_strand_id
1 'polypeptide(L)' 'MNQKRPAASEWVSKMLAVLKSGNTTAAIAQIKATTSSKDLRQLHATLEKAQLFKQLPGVETAISDQLQALASPRLSRSP' A
#
# COMPACT_ATOMS: atom_id res chain seq x y z
N MET A 1 -25.00 -8.57 18.46
CA MET A 1 -24.75 -7.41 17.57
C MET A 1 -23.31 -7.47 17.07
N ASN A 2 -23.14 -7.66 15.76
CA ASN A 2 -21.89 -7.97 15.09
C ASN A 2 -20.83 -6.88 15.30
N GLN A 3 -19.76 -7.23 16.01
CA GLN A 3 -18.53 -6.45 16.03
C GLN A 3 -17.95 -6.47 14.61
N LYS A 4 -18.22 -5.43 13.83
CA LYS A 4 -17.61 -5.21 12.51
C LYS A 4 -16.10 -5.26 12.72
N ARG A 5 -15.46 -6.37 12.31
CA ARG A 5 -14.01 -6.43 12.07
C ARG A 5 -13.65 -5.11 11.37
N PRO A 6 -12.58 -4.39 11.73
CA PRO A 6 -12.19 -3.20 10.98
C PRO A 6 -11.95 -3.68 9.55
N ALA A 7 -12.95 -3.48 8.68
CA ALA A 7 -12.87 -3.91 7.30
C ALA A 7 -11.64 -3.19 6.77
N ALA A 8 -10.71 -3.95 6.20
CA ALA A 8 -9.62 -3.33 5.45
C ALA A 8 -10.28 -2.26 4.57
N SER A 9 -9.75 -1.03 4.64
CA SER A 9 -10.36 0.11 3.95
C SER A 9 -10.73 -0.30 2.53
N GLU A 10 -11.84 0.20 1.98
CA GLU A 10 -12.32 -0.21 0.66
C GLU A 10 -11.20 -0.18 -0.39
N TRP A 11 -10.33 0.81 -0.31
CA TRP A 11 -9.12 0.91 -1.12
C TRP A 11 -8.15 -0.26 -0.95
N VAL A 12 -7.84 -0.69 0.27
CA VAL A 12 -6.97 -1.85 0.56
C VAL A 12 -7.58 -3.13 -0.02
N SER A 13 -8.89 -3.31 0.15
CA SER A 13 -9.60 -4.47 -0.42
C SER A 13 -9.51 -4.49 -1.95
N LYS A 14 -9.67 -3.34 -2.61
CA LYS A 14 -9.48 -3.20 -4.06
C LYS A 14 -8.03 -3.46 -4.49
N MET A 15 -7.05 -2.93 -3.76
CA MET A 15 -5.62 -3.19 -4.02
C MET A 15 -5.28 -4.66 -3.99
N LEU A 16 -5.78 -5.40 -2.99
CA LEU A 16 -5.56 -6.84 -2.90
C LEU A 16 -6.18 -7.58 -4.10
N ALA A 17 -7.33 -7.13 -4.62
CA ALA A 17 -7.91 -7.70 -5.83
C ALA A 17 -7.05 -7.43 -7.08
N VAL A 18 -6.50 -6.21 -7.24
CA VAL A 18 -5.60 -5.87 -8.34
C VAL A 18 -4.32 -6.71 -8.29
N LEU A 19 -3.73 -6.86 -7.09
CA LEU A 19 -2.54 -7.68 -6.88
C LEU A 19 -2.80 -9.17 -7.17
N LYS A 20 -3.97 -9.69 -6.76
CA LYS A 20 -4.39 -11.07 -7.07
C LYS A 20 -4.62 -11.30 -8.56
N SER A 21 -5.02 -10.28 -9.30
CA SER A 21 -5.15 -10.34 -10.77
C SER A 21 -3.80 -10.43 -11.49
N GLY A 22 -2.67 -10.28 -10.78
CA GLY A 22 -1.33 -10.27 -11.36
C GLY A 22 -0.94 -8.95 -12.04
N ASN A 23 -1.77 -7.91 -11.95
CA ASN A 23 -1.48 -6.60 -12.54
C ASN A 23 -0.65 -5.73 -11.59
N THR A 24 0.60 -6.13 -11.39
CA THR A 24 1.54 -5.48 -10.46
C THR A 24 1.83 -4.03 -10.88
N THR A 25 1.90 -3.74 -12.18
CA THR A 25 2.11 -2.38 -12.70
C THR A 25 0.99 -1.43 -12.30
N ALA A 26 -0.27 -1.85 -12.46
CA ALA A 26 -1.42 -1.04 -12.05
C ALA A 26 -1.50 -0.87 -10.52
N ALA A 27 -1.10 -1.89 -9.76
CA ALA A 27 -1.04 -1.79 -8.30
C ALA A 27 0.02 -0.76 -7.86
N ILE A 28 1.23 -0.83 -8.42
CA ILE A 28 2.32 0.13 -8.13
C ILE A 28 1.88 1.56 -8.47
N ALA A 29 1.24 1.78 -9.62
CA ALA A 29 0.73 3.09 -10.01
C ALA A 29 -0.27 3.66 -8.97
N GLN A 30 -1.21 2.83 -8.50
CA GLN A 30 -2.21 3.24 -7.52
C GLN A 30 -1.62 3.48 -6.11
N ILE A 31 -0.60 2.69 -5.73
CA ILE A 31 0.16 2.91 -4.50
C ILE A 31 0.83 4.29 -4.54
N LYS A 32 1.53 4.61 -5.62
CA LYS A 32 2.19 5.92 -5.80
C LYS A 32 1.22 7.10 -5.91
N ALA A 33 -0.01 6.86 -6.36
CA ALA A 33 -1.06 7.89 -6.42
C ALA A 33 -1.77 8.11 -5.07
N THR A 34 -1.59 7.22 -4.10
CA THR A 34 -2.33 7.25 -2.83
C THR A 34 -1.80 8.30 -1.88
N THR A 35 -2.67 9.17 -1.37
CA THR A 35 -2.33 10.20 -0.39
C THR A 35 -2.59 9.78 1.06
N SER A 36 -3.11 8.57 1.27
CA SER A 36 -3.47 8.04 2.58
C SER A 36 -2.37 7.14 3.15
N SER A 37 -1.61 7.64 4.12
CA SER A 37 -0.57 6.87 4.81
C SER A 37 -1.15 5.72 5.65
N LYS A 38 -2.39 5.86 6.13
CA LYS A 38 -3.11 4.81 6.87
C LYS A 38 -3.39 3.60 5.99
N ASP A 39 -3.92 3.82 4.78
CA ASP A 39 -4.27 2.74 3.87
C ASP A 39 -3.03 2.00 3.37
N LEU A 40 -1.93 2.73 3.11
CA LEU A 40 -0.64 2.14 2.76
C LEU A 40 -0.07 1.27 3.88
N ARG A 41 -0.14 1.72 5.14
CA ARG A 41 0.29 0.91 6.30
C ARG A 41 -0.57 -0.35 6.47
N GLN A 42 -1.88 -0.24 6.26
CA GLN A 42 -2.78 -1.39 6.32
C GLN A 42 -2.48 -2.39 5.19
N LEU A 43 -2.29 -1.92 3.96
CA LEU A 43 -1.90 -2.76 2.83
C LEU A 43 -0.56 -3.45 3.10
N HIS A 44 0.44 -2.70 3.60
CA HIS A 44 1.75 -3.25 3.96
C HIS A 44 1.63 -4.42 4.94
N ALA A 45 0.92 -4.21 6.05
CA ALA A 45 0.71 -5.23 7.07
C ALA A 45 -0.07 -6.44 6.55
N THR A 46 -1.02 -6.25 5.62
CA THR A 46 -1.74 -7.36 5.00
C THR A 46 -0.85 -8.19 4.08
N LEU A 47 0.00 -7.54 3.27
CA LEU A 47 0.92 -8.22 2.36
C LEU A 47 2.06 -8.93 3.10
N GLU A 48 2.58 -8.33 4.17
CA GLU A 48 3.57 -8.93 5.06
C GLU A 48 3.04 -10.23 5.69
N LYS A 49 1.83 -10.18 6.26
CA LYS A 49 1.16 -11.36 6.83
C LYS A 49 0.91 -12.46 5.80
N ALA A 50 0.67 -12.08 4.55
CA ALA A 50 0.50 -13.02 3.45
C ALA A 50 1.83 -13.46 2.81
N GLN A 51 2.97 -12.95 3.29
CA GLN A 51 4.31 -13.18 2.75
C GLN A 51 4.46 -12.91 1.24
N LEU A 52 3.64 -11.99 0.71
CA LEU A 52 3.56 -11.71 -0.73
C LEU A 52 4.71 -10.83 -1.24
N PHE A 53 5.42 -10.12 -0.35
CA PHE A 53 6.54 -9.27 -0.75
C PHE A 53 7.69 -10.03 -1.39
N LYS A 54 7.90 -11.30 -1.02
CA LYS A 54 8.88 -12.17 -1.68
C LYS A 54 8.60 -12.36 -3.17
N GLN A 55 7.33 -12.32 -3.57
CA GLN A 55 6.88 -12.46 -4.96
C GLN A 55 6.72 -11.10 -5.66
N LEU A 56 6.59 -10.02 -4.89
CA LEU A 56 6.24 -8.68 -5.37
C LEU A 56 7.17 -7.60 -4.78
N PRO A 57 8.51 -7.69 -4.98
CA PRO A 57 9.47 -6.75 -4.38
C PRO A 57 9.26 -5.29 -4.83
N GLY A 58 8.76 -5.08 -6.06
CA GLY A 58 8.41 -3.75 -6.56
C GLY A 58 7.23 -3.11 -5.81
N VAL A 59 6.31 -3.92 -5.26
CA VAL A 59 5.17 -3.43 -4.47
C VAL A 59 5.64 -2.99 -3.09
N GLU A 60 6.50 -3.77 -2.43
CA GLU A 60 7.09 -3.41 -1.13
C GLU A 60 7.85 -2.08 -1.21
N THR A 61 8.67 -1.94 -2.26
CA THR A 61 9.45 -0.72 -2.53
C THR A 61 8.53 0.48 -2.77
N ALA A 62 7.48 0.33 -3.58
CA ALA A 62 6.54 1.42 -3.87
C ALA A 62 5.76 1.87 -2.63
N ILE A 63 5.37 0.94 -1.75
CA ILE A 63 4.68 1.28 -0.50
C ILE A 63 5.62 2.07 0.42
N SER A 64 6.86 1.63 0.55
CA SER A 64 7.86 2.27 1.41
C SER A 64 8.22 3.68 0.92
N ASP A 65 8.46 3.84 -0.39
CA ASP A 65 8.71 5.14 -1.03
C ASP A 65 7.54 6.11 -0.81
N GLN A 66 6.31 5.65 -1.05
CA GLN A 66 5.14 6.50 -0.86
C GLN A 66 4.92 6.87 0.61
N LEU A 67 5.11 5.94 1.54
CA LEU A 67 5.04 6.24 2.97
C LEU A 67 6.08 7.28 3.37
N GLN A 68 7.29 7.20 2.84
CA GLN A 68 8.33 8.20 3.08
C GLN A 68 7.98 9.56 2.47
N ALA A 69 7.43 9.58 1.26
CA ALA A 69 6.97 10.80 0.59
C ALA A 69 5.83 11.48 1.37
N LEU A 70 4.91 10.70 1.95
CA LEU A 70 3.82 11.22 2.79
C LEU A 70 4.28 11.61 4.20
N ALA A 71 5.30 10.94 4.74
CA ALA A 71 5.88 11.24 6.05
C ALA A 71 6.79 12.47 6.02
N SER A 72 7.41 12.76 4.87
CA SER A 72 8.24 13.94 4.70
C SER A 72 7.34 15.17 4.53
N PRO A 73 7.24 16.10 5.51
CA PRO A 73 6.77 17.44 5.19
C PRO A 73 7.70 17.97 4.09
N ARG A 74 7.16 18.56 3.03
CA ARG A 74 7.88 18.96 1.79
C ARG A 74 9.03 19.95 2.04
N LEU A 75 10.10 19.57 2.74
CA LEU A 75 11.14 20.47 3.28
C LEU A 75 12.59 19.94 3.22
N SER A 76 12.86 18.74 2.72
CA SER A 76 14.26 18.27 2.52
C SER A 76 14.51 17.72 1.11
N ARG A 77 14.28 18.55 0.09
CA ARG A 77 14.98 18.41 -1.20
C ARG A 77 15.38 19.80 -1.72
N SER A 78 16.26 20.48 -0.97
CA SER A 78 17.22 21.42 -1.55
C SER A 78 18.56 20.69 -1.67
N PRO A 79 18.96 20.39 -2.91
CA PRO A 79 20.35 20.56 -3.33
C PRO A 79 20.46 21.60 -4.46
#